data_AF-A0A077QGR9-F1
#
_entry.id   AF-A0A077QGR9-F1
#
_cell.length_a   1.000
_cell.length_b   1.000
_cell.length_c   1.000
_cell.angle_alpha   90.00
_cell.angle_beta   90.00
_cell.angle_gamma   90.00
#
_symmetry.space_group_name_H-M   'P 1'
#
loop_
_entity.id
_entity.type
_entity.pdbx_description
1 polymer ?
#
loop_
_entity_poly.entity_id
_entity_poly.type
_entity_poly.pdbx_seq_one_letter_code
_entity_poly.pdbx_strand_id
1 'polypeptide(L)'
;MKIKLLKVRLAFPDLFEATQVNGQGDYKFRSTFLISKERKDLIAEIEAAILKVATDKWGAKAEGIIKSIRGNNMRFNFRDGDDKPDYDGYAGCMFIPASNKARPLVINNDRTPLTAQDGRPYSGCYVNATISIFAYDNNGKGISASLGGVQFYRDGDAFAGGGVASVDEFDDLSEGADVDADVFS
;
A
#
# COMPACT_ATOMS: atom_id res chain seq x y z
N MET A 1 -1.49 1.03 17.63
CA MET A 1 -0.04 0.99 17.86
C MET A 1 0.70 1.47 16.63
N LYS A 2 1.58 2.47 16.80
CA LYS A 2 2.36 3.06 15.70
C LYS A 2 3.62 2.23 15.45
N ILE A 3 3.91 1.92 14.19
CA ILE A 3 5.08 1.14 13.74
C ILE A 3 5.74 1.89 12.58
N LYS A 4 7.06 1.84 12.54
CA LYS A 4 7.84 2.38 11.42
C LYS A 4 8.33 1.24 10.54
N LEU A 5 7.80 1.16 9.32
CA LEU A 5 8.25 0.25 8.30
C LEU A 5 9.48 0.86 7.61
N LEU A 6 10.61 0.19 7.66
CA LEU A 6 11.87 0.68 7.09
C LEU A 6 12.26 -0.12 5.85
N LYS A 7 12.59 0.60 4.76
CA LYS A 7 13.06 0.04 3.49
C LYS A 7 12.09 -0.99 2.90
N VAL A 8 10.80 -0.69 2.94
CA VAL A 8 9.74 -1.53 2.40
C VAL A 8 9.40 -1.10 0.97
N ARG A 9 8.91 -2.04 0.15
CA ARG A 9 8.53 -1.74 -1.23
C ARG A 9 7.09 -1.23 -1.27
N LEU A 10 6.85 -0.18 -2.03
CA LEU A 10 5.56 0.50 -2.10
C LEU A 10 4.71 -0.08 -3.23
N ALA A 11 3.44 -0.35 -2.98
CA ALA A 11 2.49 -0.79 -4.00
C ALA A 11 1.18 0.00 -3.88
N PHE A 12 0.54 0.26 -5.03
CA PHE A 12 -0.73 1.00 -5.12
C PHE A 12 -0.75 2.32 -4.32
N PRO A 13 0.16 3.28 -4.60
CA PRO A 13 0.29 4.50 -3.80
C PRO A 13 -0.72 5.58 -4.17
N ASP A 14 -1.89 5.55 -3.54
CA ASP A 14 -2.86 6.67 -3.57
C ASP A 14 -2.56 7.63 -2.41
N LEU A 15 -1.42 8.33 -2.49
CA LEU A 15 -0.90 9.17 -1.40
C LEU A 15 -1.27 10.65 -1.54
N PHE A 16 -1.45 11.12 -2.78
CA PHE A 16 -1.69 12.53 -3.08
C PHE A 16 -3.16 12.84 -3.30
N GLU A 17 -3.91 11.88 -3.85
CA GLU A 17 -5.34 11.96 -4.07
C GLU A 17 -6.02 10.83 -3.32
N ALA A 18 -7.11 11.17 -2.63
CA ALA A 18 -7.92 10.17 -1.96
C ALA A 18 -8.79 9.46 -3.01
N THR A 19 -8.87 8.14 -2.93
CA THR A 19 -9.59 7.30 -3.90
C THR A 19 -10.64 6.46 -3.18
N GLN A 20 -11.70 6.03 -3.90
CA GLN A 20 -12.67 5.05 -3.38
C GLN A 20 -12.29 3.63 -3.80
N VAL A 21 -12.58 2.63 -2.96
CA VAL A 21 -12.33 1.23 -3.33
C VAL A 21 -13.54 0.78 -4.14
N ASN A 22 -13.35 0.42 -5.42
CA ASN A 22 -14.43 -0.02 -6.31
C ASN A 22 -15.61 0.97 -6.42
N GLY A 23 -15.37 2.28 -6.33
CA GLY A 23 -16.41 3.31 -6.38
C GLY A 23 -17.37 3.33 -5.18
N GLN A 24 -17.06 2.59 -4.11
CA GLN A 24 -17.88 2.52 -2.90
C GLN A 24 -17.11 3.00 -1.66
N GLY A 25 -17.84 3.66 -0.75
CA GLY A 25 -17.32 4.10 0.55
C GLY A 25 -16.64 5.47 0.54
N ASP A 26 -15.91 5.78 1.61
CA ASP A 26 -15.25 7.08 1.75
C ASP A 26 -13.98 7.16 0.89
N TYR A 27 -13.71 8.34 0.34
CA TYR A 27 -12.41 8.68 -0.24
C TYR A 27 -11.32 8.57 0.82
N LYS A 28 -10.31 7.72 0.55
CA LYS A 28 -9.18 7.50 1.46
C LYS A 28 -7.88 7.49 0.70
N PHE A 29 -6.86 8.02 1.35
CA PHE A 29 -5.48 7.79 0.97
C PHE A 29 -5.11 6.37 1.38
N ARG A 30 -4.42 5.65 0.50
CA ARG A 30 -4.03 4.27 0.76
C ARG A 30 -2.70 3.96 0.14
N SER A 31 -2.03 2.97 0.72
CA SER A 31 -0.93 2.30 0.06
C SER A 31 -0.72 0.93 0.68
N THR A 32 -0.10 0.04 -0.08
CA THR A 32 0.30 -1.28 0.37
C THR A 32 1.81 -1.32 0.52
N PHE A 33 2.26 -1.83 1.66
CA PHE A 33 3.68 -2.00 1.95
C PHE A 33 4.06 -3.47 1.86
N LEU A 34 5.01 -3.77 0.99
CA LEU A 34 5.58 -5.10 0.78
C LEU A 34 6.84 -5.26 1.62
N ILE A 35 6.91 -6.37 2.33
CA ILE A 35 7.94 -6.70 3.31
C ILE A 35 8.49 -8.06 2.93
N SER A 36 9.75 -8.14 2.50
CA SER A 36 10.39 -9.43 2.21
C SER A 36 10.25 -10.39 3.40
N LYS A 37 9.93 -11.66 3.13
CA LYS A 37 9.86 -12.73 4.16
C LYS A 37 11.20 -12.96 4.86
N GLU A 38 12.31 -12.49 4.28
CA GLU A 38 13.62 -12.51 4.92
C GLU A 38 13.72 -11.52 6.09
N ARG A 39 12.91 -10.46 6.10
CA ARG A 39 12.83 -9.44 7.16
C ARG A 39 12.03 -9.92 8.36
N LYS A 40 12.48 -11.03 8.95
CA LYS A 40 11.86 -11.66 10.13
C LYS A 40 11.79 -10.71 11.33
N ASP A 41 12.73 -9.77 11.42
CA ASP A 41 12.75 -8.69 12.41
C ASP A 41 11.48 -7.83 12.35
N LEU A 42 11.17 -7.31 11.16
CA LEU A 42 10.05 -6.40 10.95
C LEU A 42 8.71 -7.16 11.00
N ILE A 43 8.69 -8.38 10.48
CA ILE A 43 7.51 -9.26 10.55
C ILE A 43 7.18 -9.58 12.01
N ALA A 44 8.17 -9.93 12.83
CA ALA A 44 7.95 -10.19 14.25
C ALA A 44 7.47 -8.94 15.00
N GLU A 45 8.00 -7.76 14.67
CA GLU A 45 7.53 -6.49 15.26
C GLU A 45 6.06 -6.21 14.92
N ILE A 46 5.66 -6.43 13.67
CA ILE A 46 4.26 -6.28 13.22
C ILE A 46 3.36 -7.28 13.93
N GLU A 47 3.75 -8.56 13.98
CA GLU A 47 2.96 -9.60 14.65
C GLU A 47 2.81 -9.31 16.16
N ALA A 48 3.88 -8.88 16.82
CA ALA A 48 3.82 -8.47 18.23
C ALA A 48 2.88 -7.28 18.43
N ALA A 49 2.91 -6.30 17.54
CA ALA A 49 1.99 -5.16 17.60
C ALA A 49 0.54 -5.55 17.33
N ILE A 50 0.28 -6.49 16.42
CA ILE A 50 -1.05 -7.06 16.16
C ILE A 50 -1.56 -7.76 17.42
N LEU A 51 -0.75 -8.63 18.03
CA LEU A 51 -1.12 -9.33 19.26
C LEU A 51 -1.41 -8.33 20.38
N LYS A 52 -0.59 -7.27 20.52
CA LYS A 52 -0.80 -6.23 21.52
C LYS A 52 -2.14 -5.50 21.33
N VAL A 53 -2.42 -4.97 20.14
CA VAL A 53 -3.68 -4.24 19.91
C VAL A 53 -4.91 -5.15 20.01
N ALA A 54 -4.77 -6.43 19.65
CA ALA A 54 -5.81 -7.42 19.82
C ALA A 54 -6.05 -7.74 21.30
N THR A 55 -4.98 -7.86 22.09
CA THR A 55 -5.05 -8.09 23.55
C THR A 55 -5.65 -6.89 24.27
N ASP A 56 -5.23 -5.68 23.90
CA ASP A 56 -5.78 -4.44 24.45
C ASP A 56 -7.30 -4.30 24.18
N LYS A 57 -7.78 -4.83 23.05
CA LYS A 57 -9.19 -4.73 22.62
C LYS A 57 -10.06 -5.92 23.06
N TRP A 58 -9.52 -7.13 23.07
CA TRP A 58 -10.27 -8.39 23.28
C TRP A 58 -9.78 -9.25 24.44
N GLY A 59 -8.72 -8.83 25.15
CA GLY A 59 -8.16 -9.53 26.31
C GLY A 59 -7.78 -10.97 25.99
N ALA A 60 -8.18 -11.91 26.86
CA ALA A 60 -7.89 -13.34 26.73
C ALA A 60 -8.45 -13.99 25.45
N LYS A 61 -9.37 -13.34 24.72
CA LYS A 61 -9.93 -13.85 23.46
C LYS A 61 -9.10 -13.43 22.24
N ALA A 62 -8.07 -12.62 22.42
CA ALA A 62 -7.30 -12.03 21.33
C ALA A 62 -6.72 -13.08 20.38
N GLU A 63 -6.04 -14.09 20.89
CA GLU A 63 -5.40 -15.14 20.07
C GLU A 63 -6.44 -15.94 19.27
N GLY A 64 -7.55 -16.32 19.91
CA GLY A 64 -8.64 -17.02 19.24
C GLY A 64 -9.30 -16.20 18.14
N ILE A 65 -9.45 -14.89 18.34
CA ILE A 65 -9.98 -13.97 17.34
C ILE A 65 -8.97 -13.78 16.20
N ILE A 66 -7.69 -13.52 16.50
CA ILE A 66 -6.64 -13.41 15.47
C ILE A 66 -6.64 -14.67 14.60
N LYS A 67 -6.67 -15.85 15.21
CA LYS A 67 -6.69 -17.13 14.49
C LYS A 67 -7.91 -17.25 13.56
N SER A 68 -9.08 -16.80 13.99
CA SER A 68 -10.30 -16.90 13.18
C SER A 68 -10.37 -15.88 12.04
N ILE A 69 -9.77 -14.69 12.21
CA ILE A 69 -9.78 -13.64 11.18
C ILE A 69 -8.56 -13.68 10.25
N ARG A 70 -7.49 -14.39 10.60
CA ARG A 70 -6.21 -14.36 9.85
C ARG A 70 -6.34 -14.75 8.38
N GLY A 71 -7.19 -15.73 8.07
CA GLY A 71 -7.49 -16.13 6.69
C GLY A 71 -8.52 -15.24 5.98
N ASN A 72 -9.11 -14.27 6.68
CA ASN A 72 -10.14 -13.40 6.12
C ASN A 72 -9.53 -12.10 5.60
N ASN A 73 -9.39 -12.03 4.28
CA ASN A 73 -8.85 -10.90 3.52
C ASN A 73 -9.55 -9.56 3.76
N MET A 74 -10.80 -9.55 4.22
CA MET A 74 -11.55 -8.33 4.55
C MET A 74 -11.35 -7.87 5.98
N ARG A 75 -10.77 -8.73 6.84
CA ARG A 75 -10.67 -8.53 8.29
C ARG A 75 -9.25 -8.43 8.79
N PHE A 76 -8.28 -8.98 8.06
CA PHE A 76 -6.89 -9.03 8.48
C PHE A 76 -5.98 -8.49 7.38
N ASN A 77 -5.41 -7.31 7.62
CA ASN A 77 -4.64 -6.61 6.60
C ASN A 77 -3.24 -7.21 6.38
N PHE A 78 -2.59 -7.78 7.41
CA PHE A 78 -1.24 -8.34 7.27
C PHE A 78 -1.28 -9.73 6.66
N ARG A 79 -0.84 -9.88 5.42
CA ARG A 79 -1.11 -11.08 4.61
C ARG A 79 0.11 -11.57 3.85
N ASP A 80 0.03 -12.81 3.39
CA ASP A 80 1.05 -13.43 2.56
C ASP A 80 0.87 -13.01 1.11
N GLY A 81 1.93 -12.47 0.50
CA GLY A 81 1.94 -12.06 -0.90
C GLY A 81 1.98 -13.23 -1.87
N ASP A 82 2.37 -14.43 -1.42
CA ASP A 82 2.35 -15.63 -2.26
C ASP A 82 0.91 -16.05 -2.65
N ASP A 83 -0.11 -15.59 -1.91
CA ASP A 83 -1.53 -15.76 -2.26
C ASP A 83 -1.96 -14.86 -3.45
N LYS A 84 -1.06 -14.01 -3.95
CA LYS A 84 -1.28 -13.01 -5.01
C LYS A 84 -0.18 -13.07 -6.06
N PRO A 85 0.00 -14.22 -6.74
CA PRO A 85 1.09 -14.41 -7.70
C PRO A 85 0.98 -13.47 -8.92
N ASP A 86 -0.22 -12.99 -9.24
CA ASP A 86 -0.46 -12.11 -10.38
C ASP A 86 0.04 -10.66 -10.17
N TYR A 87 0.50 -10.32 -8.97
CA TYR A 87 0.97 -8.98 -8.64
C TYR A 87 2.48 -8.91 -8.52
N ASP A 88 3.10 -8.05 -9.33
CA ASP A 88 4.55 -7.86 -9.34
C ASP A 88 5.08 -7.48 -7.95
N GLY A 89 6.14 -8.18 -7.54
CA GLY A 89 6.83 -7.96 -6.27
C GLY A 89 6.14 -8.51 -5.02
N TYR A 90 4.98 -9.16 -5.14
CA TYR A 90 4.30 -9.80 -4.00
C TYR A 90 4.91 -11.16 -3.64
N ALA A 91 5.43 -11.90 -4.62
CA ALA A 91 6.09 -13.18 -4.40
C ALA A 91 7.25 -13.06 -3.40
N GLY A 92 7.30 -13.94 -2.41
CA GLY A 92 8.30 -13.94 -1.35
C GLY A 92 8.18 -12.79 -0.35
N CYS A 93 7.08 -12.02 -0.38
CA CYS A 93 6.83 -10.90 0.53
C CYS A 93 5.57 -11.13 1.37
N MET A 94 5.56 -10.61 2.59
CA MET A 94 4.35 -10.27 3.33
C MET A 94 3.89 -8.87 2.89
N PHE A 95 2.60 -8.58 2.95
CA PHE A 95 2.10 -7.25 2.63
C PHE A 95 1.10 -6.73 3.66
N ILE A 96 1.07 -5.41 3.81
CA ILE A 96 0.13 -4.72 4.68
C ILE A 96 -0.45 -3.48 3.98
N PRO A 97 -1.73 -3.51 3.56
CA PRO A 97 -2.43 -2.33 3.12
C PRO A 97 -2.77 -1.45 4.32
N ALA A 98 -2.48 -0.15 4.20
CA ALA A 98 -2.86 0.87 5.15
C ALA A 98 -3.67 1.96 4.47
N SER A 99 -4.66 2.51 5.16
CA SER A 99 -5.48 3.60 4.62
C SER A 99 -5.84 4.64 5.67
N ASN A 100 -6.06 5.88 5.26
CA ASN A 100 -6.49 6.96 6.14
C ASN A 100 -7.36 7.96 5.37
N LYS A 101 -8.31 8.59 6.07
CA LYS A 101 -9.08 9.72 5.53
C LYS A 101 -8.24 10.99 5.50
N ALA A 102 -7.35 11.15 6.49
CA ALA A 102 -6.42 12.26 6.53
C ALA A 102 -5.28 12.03 5.54
N ARG A 103 -4.88 13.11 4.85
CA ARG A 103 -3.76 13.08 3.91
C ARG A 103 -2.47 12.69 4.64
N PRO A 104 -1.75 11.66 4.19
CA PRO A 104 -0.49 11.28 4.81
C PRO A 104 0.59 12.33 4.53
N LEU A 105 1.56 12.44 5.43
CA LEU A 105 2.77 13.21 5.14
C LEU A 105 3.61 12.44 4.12
N VAL A 106 3.88 13.05 2.96
CA VAL A 106 4.76 12.47 1.93
C VAL A 106 6.01 13.34 1.80
N ILE A 107 7.17 12.75 2.02
CA ILE A 107 8.46 13.47 2.04
C ILE A 107 9.53 12.71 1.27
N ASN A 108 10.55 13.43 0.81
CA ASN A 108 11.74 12.87 0.20
C ASN A 108 12.77 12.42 1.26
N ASN A 109 13.88 11.84 0.81
CA ASN A 109 14.96 11.37 1.67
C ASN A 109 15.56 12.50 2.55
N ASP A 110 15.63 13.72 2.04
CA ASP A 110 16.09 14.95 2.71
C ASP A 110 15.02 15.63 3.57
N ARG A 111 13.82 15.03 3.68
CA ARG A 111 12.63 15.53 4.38
C ARG A 111 11.93 16.71 3.71
N THR A 112 12.26 17.03 2.47
CA THR A 112 11.44 17.96 1.68
C THR A 112 10.06 17.36 1.43
N PRO A 113 8.97 18.15 1.55
CA PRO A 113 7.65 17.70 1.16
C PRO A 113 7.59 17.37 -0.33
N LEU A 114 6.99 16.23 -0.67
CA LEU A 114 6.72 15.85 -2.06
C LEU A 114 5.26 16.13 -2.41
N THR A 115 5.03 16.36 -3.70
CA THR A 115 3.73 16.56 -4.34
C THR A 115 3.54 15.51 -5.43
N ALA A 116 2.32 15.42 -5.98
CA ALA A 116 2.03 14.50 -7.07
C ALA A 116 2.89 14.77 -8.32
N GLN A 117 3.32 16.02 -8.52
CA GLN A 117 4.10 16.45 -9.70
C GLN A 117 5.55 15.98 -9.66
N ASP A 118 6.07 15.63 -8.48
CA ASP A 118 7.46 15.17 -8.31
C ASP A 118 7.66 13.73 -8.82
N GLY A 119 6.60 13.03 -9.22
CA GLY A 119 6.64 11.65 -9.72
C GLY A 119 7.09 10.62 -8.67
N ARG A 120 7.23 11.03 -7.41
CA ARG A 120 7.72 10.20 -6.30
C ARG A 120 6.87 10.43 -5.05
N PRO A 121 6.63 9.38 -4.24
CA PRO A 121 7.02 7.99 -4.46
C PRO A 121 6.06 7.27 -5.44
N TYR A 122 6.61 6.44 -6.33
CA TYR A 122 5.87 5.65 -7.32
C TYR A 122 5.72 4.17 -6.91
N SER A 123 4.83 3.44 -7.58
CA SER A 123 4.61 2.00 -7.30
C SER A 123 5.87 1.21 -7.66
N GLY A 124 6.41 0.42 -6.73
CA GLY A 124 7.64 -0.35 -6.91
C GLY A 124 8.89 0.26 -6.26
N CYS A 125 8.86 1.55 -5.91
CA CYS A 125 9.98 2.18 -5.20
C CYS A 125 10.08 1.72 -3.73
N TYR A 126 11.21 2.04 -3.09
CA TYR A 126 11.42 1.74 -1.67
C TYR A 126 11.16 2.98 -0.81
N VAL A 127 10.43 2.77 0.29
CA VAL A 127 10.05 3.83 1.21
C VAL A 127 10.30 3.43 2.67
N ASN A 128 10.35 4.44 3.53
CA ASN A 128 10.07 4.28 4.94
C ASN A 128 8.65 4.78 5.21
N ALA A 129 7.82 3.97 5.86
CA ALA A 129 6.45 4.33 6.15
C ALA A 129 6.16 4.30 7.65
N THR A 130 5.22 5.11 8.07
CA THR A 130 4.68 5.08 9.42
C THR A 130 3.23 4.66 9.33
N ILE A 131 2.91 3.52 9.95
CA ILE A 131 1.56 3.00 10.02
C ILE A 131 1.12 2.87 11.47
N SER A 132 -0.19 2.90 11.70
CA SER A 132 -0.78 2.59 12.99
C SER A 132 -1.66 1.36 12.87
N ILE A 133 -1.24 0.24 13.46
CA ILE A 133 -2.05 -0.99 13.53
C ILE A 133 -3.10 -0.82 14.61
N PHE A 134 -4.34 -1.25 14.36
CA PHE A 134 -5.42 -1.21 15.33
C PHE A 134 -6.39 -2.37 15.15
N ALA A 135 -6.97 -2.81 16.26
CA ALA A 135 -8.08 -3.75 16.28
C ALA A 135 -9.40 -2.98 16.25
N TYR A 136 -10.39 -3.48 15.52
CA TYR A 136 -11.72 -2.90 15.42
C TYR A 136 -12.80 -3.97 15.58
N ASP A 137 -13.96 -3.56 16.08
CA ASP A 137 -15.14 -4.41 16.31
C ASP A 137 -16.45 -3.82 15.78
N ASN A 138 -16.45 -2.57 15.31
CA ASN A 138 -17.64 -1.82 14.92
C ASN A 138 -18.50 -2.50 13.83
N ASN A 139 -17.87 -3.11 12.82
CA ASN A 139 -18.57 -3.82 11.73
C ASN A 139 -18.17 -5.29 11.69
N GLY A 140 -17.89 -5.88 12.85
CA GLY A 140 -17.24 -7.18 13.02
C GLY A 140 -15.75 -7.03 13.38
N LYS A 141 -15.15 -8.12 13.84
CA LYS A 141 -13.78 -8.13 14.40
C LYS A 141 -12.74 -8.15 13.29
N GLY A 142 -11.74 -7.29 13.40
CA GLY A 142 -10.63 -7.28 12.46
C GLY A 142 -9.41 -6.50 12.98
N ILE A 143 -8.32 -6.64 12.23
CA ILE A 143 -7.05 -5.94 12.40
C ILE A 143 -6.77 -5.18 11.11
N SER A 144 -6.63 -3.86 11.24
CA SER A 144 -6.35 -2.97 10.12
C SER A 144 -5.18 -2.05 10.44
N ALA A 145 -4.68 -1.38 9.41
CA ALA A 145 -3.60 -0.41 9.52
C ALA A 145 -4.05 0.95 8.98
N SER A 146 -3.77 1.99 9.75
CA SER A 146 -3.96 3.38 9.35
C SER A 146 -2.65 3.95 8.79
N LEU A 147 -2.74 4.65 7.68
CA LEU A 147 -1.60 5.30 7.04
C LEU A 147 -1.26 6.61 7.75
N GLY A 148 -0.02 6.79 8.19
CA GLY A 148 0.45 8.01 8.84
C GLY A 148 1.29 8.89 7.93
N GLY A 149 2.33 8.33 7.33
CA GLY A 149 3.24 9.05 6.44
C GLY A 149 4.20 8.14 5.70
N VAL A 150 4.74 8.65 4.60
CA VAL A 150 5.63 7.95 3.68
C VAL A 150 6.83 8.83 3.38
N GLN A 151 8.01 8.26 3.49
CA GLN A 151 9.27 8.89 3.14
C GLN A 151 9.92 8.08 2.01
N PHE A 152 10.19 8.72 0.89
CA PHE A 152 10.96 8.12 -0.19
C PHE A 152 12.36 7.74 0.31
N TYR A 153 12.79 6.51 0.04
CA TYR A 153 14.11 6.02 0.44
C TYR A 153 15.04 5.87 -0.76
N ARG A 154 14.62 5.09 -1.77
CA ARG A 154 15.38 4.90 -3.01
C ARG A 154 14.48 4.42 -4.14
N ASP A 155 14.99 4.56 -5.35
CA ASP A 155 14.43 3.97 -6.56
C ASP A 155 14.45 2.44 -6.51
N GLY A 156 13.50 1.82 -7.20
CA GLY A 156 13.35 0.37 -7.38
C GLY A 156 12.57 0.10 -8.66
N ASP A 157 12.47 -1.15 -9.09
CA ASP A 157 11.76 -1.45 -10.34
C ASP A 157 10.28 -1.08 -10.17
N ALA A 158 9.80 -0.23 -11.07
CA ALA A 158 8.41 0.20 -11.06
C ALA A 158 7.49 -1.00 -11.30
N PHE A 159 6.40 -1.10 -10.56
CA PHE A 159 5.38 -2.10 -10.84
C PHE A 159 4.53 -1.67 -12.02
N ALA A 160 4.20 -2.63 -12.90
CA ALA A 160 3.31 -2.39 -14.03
C ALA A 160 1.97 -1.82 -13.54
N GLY A 161 1.55 -0.70 -14.12
CA GLY A 161 0.30 -0.01 -13.76
C GLY A 161 0.41 1.11 -12.72
N GLY A 162 1.63 1.53 -12.34
CA GLY A 162 1.87 2.66 -11.44
C GLY A 162 2.58 3.87 -12.05
N GLY A 163 2.88 3.84 -13.35
CA GLY A 163 3.47 4.97 -14.08
C GLY A 163 2.38 5.87 -14.65
N VAL A 164 2.62 7.19 -14.62
CA VAL A 164 2.04 8.08 -15.64
C VAL A 164 2.59 7.58 -16.98
N ALA A 165 1.73 7.48 -18.00
CA ALA A 165 2.16 7.04 -19.32
C ALA A 165 3.42 7.81 -19.75
N SER A 166 4.49 7.08 -20.02
CA SER A 166 5.73 7.59 -20.56
C SER A 166 5.55 7.98 -22.04
N VAL A 167 6.36 8.89 -22.55
CA VAL A 167 6.32 9.26 -23.98
C VAL A 167 6.54 8.02 -24.86
N ASP A 168 7.31 7.04 -24.37
CA ASP A 168 7.58 5.78 -25.05
C ASP A 168 6.34 4.85 -25.17
N GLU A 169 5.23 5.16 -24.48
CA GLU A 169 3.94 4.47 -24.62
C GLU A 169 3.05 5.08 -25.72
N PHE A 170 3.48 6.18 -26.34
CA PHE A 170 2.79 6.83 -27.45
C PHE A 170 3.62 6.71 -28.72
N ASP A 171 2.99 6.29 -29.81
CA ASP A 171 3.63 6.29 -31.12
C ASP A 171 3.96 7.73 -31.55
N ASP A 172 5.15 7.93 -32.14
CA ASP A 172 5.52 9.19 -32.77
C ASP A 172 4.70 9.37 -34.06
N LEU A 173 3.66 10.20 -33.98
CA LEU A 173 2.77 10.51 -35.11
C LEU A 173 3.33 11.58 -36.06
N SER A 174 4.56 12.06 -35.86
CA SER A 174 5.12 13.16 -36.67
C SER A 174 5.47 12.76 -38.11
N GLU A 175 5.56 11.46 -38.41
CA GLU A 175 5.80 10.91 -39.77
C GLU A 175 4.66 10.04 -40.31
N GLY A 176 3.40 10.33 -39.93
CA GLY A 176 2.25 9.49 -40.35
C GLY A 176 0.93 10.21 -40.56
N ALA A 177 0.94 11.51 -40.86
CA ALA A 177 -0.28 12.24 -41.23
C ALA A 177 -0.71 11.94 -42.67
N ASP A 178 -1.07 10.68 -42.95
CA ASP A 178 -1.94 10.31 -44.06
C ASP A 178 -2.62 8.99 -43.71
N VAL A 179 -3.95 8.97 -43.83
CA VAL A 179 -4.93 7.89 -43.59
C VAL A 179 -5.57 7.81 -42.18
N ASP A 180 -6.66 8.56 -41.99
CA ASP A 180 -7.97 7.98 -41.59
C ASP A 180 -9.04 9.09 -41.53
N ALA A 181 -9.50 9.49 -42.71
CA ALA A 181 -10.81 10.10 -42.86
C ALA A 181 -11.83 8.96 -43.07
N ASP A 182 -12.42 8.43 -41.99
CA ASP A 182 -13.77 7.81 -41.94
C ASP A 182 -13.97 6.93 -40.69
N VAL A 183 -14.10 7.53 -39.49
CA VAL A 183 -14.52 6.77 -38.28
C VAL A 183 -15.85 7.25 -37.69
N PHE A 184 -16.49 8.24 -38.29
CA PHE A 184 -17.84 8.66 -37.89
C PHE A 184 -18.69 8.99 -39.10
N SER A 185 -19.24 7.95 -39.74
CA SER A 185 -20.51 8.07 -40.46
C SER A 185 -21.68 7.72 -39.55
#